data_AF-A0A2D4GB45-F1
#
_entry.id   AF-A0A2D4GB45-F1
#
_cell.length_a   1.000
_cell.length_b   1.000
_cell.length_c   1.000
_cell.angle_alpha   90.00
_cell.angle_beta   90.00
_cell.angle_gamma   90.00
#
_symmetry.space_group_name_H-M   'P 1'
#
loop_
_entity.id
_entity.type
_entity.pdbx_description
1 polymer ?
#
loop_
_entity_poly.entity_id
_entity_poly.type
_entity_poly.pdbx_seq_one_letter_code
_entity_poly.pdbx_strand_id
1 'polypeptide(L)'
;LNLGSRLVQEVVQYLETTVKPILSVQDDDYFATLKELEAMLRTRSLSLEMTSEGKMQHNSYYQECLFYLHNYGTNLAIISFYLRHDCMREALLHLLNKESPPDVFIEGIFIPSYKSGKLHMLENLLETIDPGLESWGVYLIAACKHLQKKNYYHILYELQQFMKDQVRAAMTCIRFFTEKAKSYTELKERQKWLLKVKDHLKVYLQEVSRSSGRKKVACSFRKKMSAPDVSRHINTVELQMEVTKFLHRCEKSGSLSVGDLPVPTLFGNNQMKIEVACKVM
;
A
#
# COMPACT_ATOMS: atom_id res chain seq x y z
N LEU A 1 10.13 1.68 15.55
CA LEU A 1 8.96 2.05 16.38
C LEU A 1 8.76 0.97 17.43
N ASN A 2 8.39 1.33 18.67
CA ASN A 2 8.16 0.38 19.77
C ASN A 2 6.64 0.19 19.99
N LEU A 3 6.24 -1.03 20.36
CA LEU A 3 4.87 -1.41 20.73
C LEU A 3 4.47 -0.95 22.15
N GLY A 4 5.34 -0.20 22.84
CA GLY A 4 5.05 0.37 24.16
C GLY A 4 5.71 -0.42 25.29
N SER A 5 5.22 -0.25 26.51
CA SER A 5 5.79 -0.93 27.68
C SER A 5 5.59 -2.44 27.58
N ARG A 6 6.58 -3.19 28.06
CA ARG A 6 6.53 -4.67 28.07
C ARG A 6 5.36 -5.20 28.91
N LEU A 7 5.06 -4.54 30.02
CA LEU A 7 3.95 -4.88 30.90
C LEU A 7 2.60 -4.84 30.15
N VAL A 8 2.33 -3.78 29.39
CA VAL A 8 1.07 -3.65 28.64
C VAL A 8 0.99 -4.72 27.55
N GLN A 9 2.11 -5.03 26.89
CA GLN A 9 2.15 -6.11 25.90
C GLN A 9 1.86 -7.48 26.52
N GLU A 10 2.42 -7.77 27.70
CA GLU A 10 2.19 -9.02 28.43
C GLU A 10 0.74 -9.13 28.93
N VAL A 11 0.15 -8.05 29.44
CA VAL A 11 -1.27 -8.01 29.85
C VAL A 11 -2.18 -8.26 28.65
N VAL A 12 -1.97 -7.55 27.53
CA VAL A 12 -2.77 -7.75 26.31
C VAL A 12 -2.61 -9.17 25.77
N GLN A 13 -1.39 -9.71 25.74
CA GLN A 13 -1.14 -11.07 25.30
C GLN A 13 -1.81 -12.09 26.23
N TYR A 14 -1.80 -11.88 27.54
CA TYR A 14 -2.50 -12.73 28.50
C TYR A 14 -4.01 -12.73 28.23
N LEU A 15 -4.60 -11.55 28.06
CA LEU A 15 -6.02 -11.42 27.75
C LEU A 15 -6.37 -12.06 26.38
N GLU A 16 -5.54 -11.87 25.35
CA GLU A 16 -5.70 -12.50 24.02
C GLU A 16 -5.52 -14.05 24.05
N THR A 17 -4.69 -14.59 24.96
CA THR A 17 -4.43 -16.04 25.05
C THR A 17 -5.38 -16.78 25.97
N THR A 18 -5.94 -16.10 26.98
CA THR A 18 -7.04 -16.59 27.82
C THR A 18 -8.32 -16.82 26.98
N VAL A 19 -8.39 -16.22 25.79
CA VAL A 19 -9.45 -16.39 24.77
C VAL A 19 -9.30 -17.67 23.93
N LYS A 20 -8.16 -18.40 24.01
CA LYS A 20 -8.11 -19.74 23.39
C LYS A 20 -9.10 -20.64 24.13
N PRO A 21 -9.99 -21.37 23.42
CA PRO A 21 -11.03 -22.13 24.07
C PRO A 21 -10.36 -23.06 25.07
N ILE A 22 -10.84 -23.03 26.31
CA ILE A 22 -10.55 -24.05 27.31
C ILE A 22 -10.76 -25.37 26.58
N LEU A 23 -9.65 -26.01 26.21
CA LEU A 23 -9.66 -27.36 25.69
C LEU A 23 -10.43 -28.15 26.73
N SER A 24 -11.44 -28.88 26.26
CA SER A 24 -12.24 -29.82 27.03
C SER A 24 -11.33 -30.73 27.85
N VAL A 25 -11.02 -30.34 29.07
CA VAL A 25 -10.52 -31.26 30.08
C VAL A 25 -11.76 -32.02 30.51
N GLN A 26 -11.88 -33.24 30.03
CA GLN A 26 -12.78 -34.24 30.57
C GLN A 26 -12.46 -34.37 32.06
N ASP A 27 -13.26 -33.72 32.90
CA ASP A 27 -13.46 -34.10 34.29
C ASP A 27 -14.89 -33.69 34.65
N ASP A 28 -15.82 -34.52 34.18
CA ASP A 28 -17.26 -34.26 34.12
C ASP A 28 -17.96 -34.27 35.50
N ASP A 29 -17.32 -34.72 36.58
CA ASP A 29 -18.00 -34.86 37.88
C ASP A 29 -17.97 -33.59 38.75
N TYR A 30 -16.93 -32.76 38.67
CA TYR A 30 -16.85 -31.54 39.51
C TYR A 30 -17.66 -30.39 38.90
N PHE A 31 -17.71 -30.28 37.57
CA PHE A 31 -18.48 -29.24 36.89
C PHE A 31 -19.98 -29.53 36.84
N ALA A 32 -20.39 -30.80 36.95
CA ALA A 32 -21.80 -31.18 37.05
C ALA A 32 -22.45 -30.61 38.32
N THR A 33 -21.76 -30.72 39.47
CA THR A 33 -22.27 -30.20 40.75
C THR A 33 -22.34 -28.67 40.77
N LEU A 34 -21.39 -27.97 40.13
CA LEU A 34 -21.46 -26.51 39.96
C LEU A 34 -22.61 -26.08 39.04
N LYS A 35 -22.85 -26.80 37.94
CA LYS A 35 -23.99 -26.56 37.04
C LYS A 35 -25.33 -26.81 37.73
N GLU A 36 -25.42 -27.83 38.58
CA GLU A 36 -26.61 -28.09 39.39
C GLU A 36 -26.86 -26.98 40.42
N LEU A 37 -25.80 -26.51 41.07
CA LEU A 37 -25.89 -25.38 42.01
C LEU A 37 -26.34 -24.09 41.29
N GLU A 38 -25.82 -23.85 40.08
CA GLU A 38 -26.18 -22.73 39.22
C GLU A 38 -27.64 -22.83 38.74
N ALA A 39 -28.10 -24.03 38.38
CA ALA A 39 -29.49 -24.28 38.00
C ALA A 39 -30.45 -24.02 39.18
N MET A 40 -30.09 -24.45 40.39
CA MET A 40 -30.87 -24.17 41.60
C MET A 40 -30.92 -22.68 41.95
N LEU A 41 -29.83 -21.95 41.72
CA LEU A 41 -29.78 -20.50 41.93
C LEU A 41 -30.58 -19.72 40.87
N ARG A 42 -30.58 -20.19 39.60
CA ARG A 42 -31.39 -19.61 38.52
C ARG A 42 -32.88 -19.75 38.74
N THR A 43 -33.37 -20.82 39.36
CA THR A 43 -34.80 -20.97 39.68
C THR A 43 -35.34 -19.92 40.66
N ARG A 44 -34.48 -19.13 41.32
CA ARG A 44 -34.90 -18.07 42.25
C ARG A 44 -34.90 -16.65 41.65
N SER A 45 -34.30 -16.46 40.47
CA SER A 45 -34.20 -15.14 39.84
C SER A 45 -34.84 -15.16 38.45
N LEU A 46 -35.99 -14.49 38.34
CA LEU A 46 -36.68 -14.29 37.07
C LEU A 46 -35.80 -13.53 36.07
N SER A 47 -35.74 -14.11 34.86
CA SER A 47 -35.54 -13.47 33.55
C SER A 47 -34.27 -12.64 33.30
N LEU A 48 -33.30 -13.26 32.64
CA LEU A 48 -32.62 -12.66 31.48
C LEU A 48 -32.00 -13.76 30.62
N GLU A 49 -32.44 -13.82 29.37
CA GLU A 49 -32.06 -14.82 28.39
C GLU A 49 -30.54 -14.80 28.13
N MET A 50 -29.89 -15.94 28.37
CA MET A 50 -28.48 -16.16 28.02
C MET A 50 -28.35 -16.24 26.50
N THR A 51 -27.79 -15.19 25.91
CA THR A 51 -27.00 -15.34 24.70
C THR A 51 -25.64 -15.93 25.09
N SER A 52 -25.12 -16.86 24.28
CA SER A 52 -23.93 -17.70 24.57
C SER A 52 -22.81 -16.97 25.33
N GLU A 53 -22.46 -17.43 26.52
CA GLU A 53 -21.45 -16.83 27.42
C GLU A 53 -20.08 -16.64 26.74
N GLY A 54 -19.70 -17.52 25.80
CA GLY A 54 -18.44 -17.40 25.05
C GLY A 54 -18.35 -16.16 24.15
N LYS A 55 -19.47 -15.62 23.63
CA LYS A 55 -19.48 -14.38 22.83
C LYS A 55 -19.46 -13.12 23.70
N MET A 56 -20.05 -13.19 24.89
CA MET A 56 -20.10 -12.07 25.85
C MET A 56 -18.73 -11.85 26.51
N GLN A 57 -18.04 -12.92 26.93
CA GLN A 57 -16.69 -12.83 27.51
C GLN A 57 -15.63 -12.39 26.49
N HIS A 58 -15.75 -12.86 25.25
CA HIS A 58 -14.89 -12.41 24.15
C HIS A 58 -15.00 -10.88 23.93
N ASN A 59 -16.20 -10.31 24.08
CA ASN A 59 -16.39 -8.88 23.98
C ASN A 59 -15.80 -8.14 25.19
N SER A 60 -15.97 -8.65 26.42
CA SER A 60 -15.42 -7.98 27.61
C SER A 60 -13.88 -7.93 27.62
N TYR A 61 -13.20 -9.02 27.27
CA TYR A 61 -11.73 -9.02 27.19
C TYR A 61 -11.19 -8.18 26.04
N TYR A 62 -11.89 -8.17 24.91
CA TYR A 62 -11.54 -7.28 23.79
C TYR A 62 -11.64 -5.80 24.20
N GLN A 63 -12.71 -5.41 24.90
CA GLN A 63 -12.87 -4.05 25.42
C GLN A 63 -11.79 -3.71 26.47
N GLU A 64 -11.42 -4.67 27.31
CA GLU A 64 -10.37 -4.51 28.31
C GLU A 64 -8.99 -4.32 27.67
N CYS A 65 -8.64 -5.12 26.66
CA CYS A 65 -7.44 -4.92 25.84
C CYS A 65 -7.41 -3.52 25.23
N LEU A 66 -8.51 -3.08 24.62
CA LEU A 66 -8.61 -1.74 24.05
C LEU A 66 -8.45 -0.67 25.12
N PHE A 67 -9.04 -0.83 26.30
CA PHE A 67 -8.88 0.09 27.42
C PHE A 67 -7.40 0.23 27.81
N TYR A 68 -6.68 -0.87 28.02
CA TYR A 68 -5.26 -0.81 28.35
C TYR A 68 -4.41 -0.21 27.22
N LEU A 69 -4.71 -0.56 25.97
CA LEU A 69 -3.99 -0.03 24.81
C LEU A 69 -4.22 1.47 24.61
N HIS A 70 -5.44 1.98 24.79
CA HIS A 70 -5.73 3.41 24.64
C HIS A 70 -5.15 4.25 25.77
N ASN A 71 -5.06 3.71 26.99
CA ASN A 71 -4.52 4.44 28.15
C ASN A 71 -2.99 4.36 28.26
N TYR A 72 -2.39 3.23 27.87
CA TYR A 72 -0.97 2.95 28.15
C TYR A 72 -0.16 2.45 26.93
N GLY A 73 -0.82 2.17 25.81
CA GLY A 73 -0.19 1.66 24.59
C GLY A 73 0.29 2.76 23.65
N THR A 74 1.06 2.37 22.64
CA THR A 74 1.43 3.27 21.52
C THR A 74 0.40 3.16 20.39
N ASN A 75 0.32 4.18 19.54
CA ASN A 75 -0.55 4.14 18.35
C ASN A 75 -0.25 2.92 17.46
N LEU A 76 1.02 2.52 17.35
CA LEU A 76 1.41 1.30 16.63
C LEU A 76 0.86 0.03 17.30
N ALA A 77 0.85 -0.04 18.63
CA ALA A 77 0.31 -1.18 19.36
C ALA A 77 -1.20 -1.32 19.18
N ILE A 78 -1.94 -0.20 19.28
CA ILE A 78 -3.38 -0.14 19.03
C ILE A 78 -3.70 -0.59 17.59
N ILE A 79 -2.98 -0.06 16.59
CA ILE A 79 -3.18 -0.42 15.18
C ILE A 79 -2.86 -1.89 14.92
N SER A 80 -1.76 -2.38 15.50
CA SER A 80 -1.37 -3.80 15.37
C SER A 80 -2.41 -4.72 16.00
N PHE A 81 -2.98 -4.31 17.15
CA PHE A 81 -4.07 -5.03 17.80
C PHE A 81 -5.30 -5.12 16.92
N TYR A 82 -5.76 -4.01 16.35
CA TYR A 82 -6.90 -4.01 15.43
C TYR A 82 -6.68 -4.92 14.21
N LEU A 83 -5.48 -4.91 13.63
CA LEU A 83 -5.18 -5.77 12.47
C LEU A 83 -5.10 -7.26 12.81
N ARG A 84 -4.66 -7.63 14.01
CA ARG A 84 -4.70 -9.03 14.47
C ARG A 84 -6.13 -9.55 14.62
N HIS A 85 -7.09 -8.66 14.83
CA HIS A 85 -8.52 -8.97 14.98
C HIS A 85 -9.33 -8.69 13.70
N ASP A 86 -8.68 -8.55 12.54
CA ASP A 86 -9.30 -8.23 11.24
C ASP A 86 -10.12 -6.91 11.22
N CYS A 87 -9.88 -6.00 12.16
CA CYS A 87 -10.52 -4.68 12.29
C CYS A 87 -9.71 -3.59 11.55
N MET A 88 -9.44 -3.77 10.25
CA MET A 88 -8.61 -2.83 9.48
C MET A 88 -9.25 -1.43 9.36
N ARG A 89 -10.59 -1.36 9.28
CA ARG A 89 -11.32 -0.08 9.18
C ARG A 89 -11.10 0.76 10.44
N GLU A 90 -11.19 0.14 11.60
CA GLU A 90 -11.03 0.76 12.91
C GLU A 90 -9.59 1.26 13.10
N ALA A 91 -8.61 0.46 12.64
CA ALA A 91 -7.20 0.88 12.62
C ALA A 91 -6.97 2.15 11.78
N LEU A 92 -7.60 2.23 10.60
CA LEU A 92 -7.52 3.37 9.71
C LEU A 92 -8.19 4.62 10.30
N LEU A 93 -9.36 4.46 10.93
CA LEU A 93 -10.05 5.56 11.61
C LEU A 93 -9.26 6.07 12.82
N HIS A 94 -8.68 5.18 13.62
CA HIS A 94 -7.81 5.55 14.73
C HIS A 94 -6.59 6.35 14.26
N LEU A 95 -5.97 5.90 13.16
CA LEU A 95 -4.83 6.57 12.55
C LEU A 95 -5.15 8.00 12.11
N LEU A 96 -6.31 8.23 11.49
CA LEU A 96 -6.76 9.57 11.10
C LEU A 96 -7.12 10.43 12.32
N ASN A 97 -7.91 9.91 13.25
CA ASN A 97 -8.40 10.66 14.41
C ASN A 97 -7.28 11.11 15.36
N LYS A 98 -6.20 10.34 15.46
CA LYS A 98 -5.04 10.67 16.28
C LYS A 98 -3.92 11.36 15.52
N GLU A 99 -4.11 11.67 14.23
CA GLU A 99 -3.10 12.25 13.33
C GLU A 99 -1.74 11.54 13.47
N SER A 100 -1.76 10.20 13.46
CA SER A 100 -0.57 9.40 13.73
C SER A 100 0.51 9.63 12.66
N PRO A 101 1.81 9.53 13.01
CA PRO A 101 2.87 9.78 12.04
C PRO A 101 2.85 8.73 10.90
N PRO A 102 3.33 9.07 9.69
CA PRO A 102 3.27 8.17 8.55
C PRO A 102 3.98 6.84 8.76
N ASP A 103 5.05 6.81 9.56
CA ASP A 103 5.77 5.57 9.87
C ASP A 103 4.88 4.53 10.57
N VAL A 104 3.89 4.97 11.35
CA VAL A 104 2.92 4.08 12.00
C VAL A 104 1.96 3.47 10.98
N PHE A 105 1.54 4.23 9.96
CA PHE A 105 0.79 3.67 8.83
C PHE A 105 1.62 2.64 8.07
N ILE A 106 2.89 2.95 7.80
CA ILE A 106 3.77 2.07 7.03
C ILE A 106 4.01 0.75 7.77
N GLU A 107 4.53 0.81 8.99
CA GLU A 107 4.85 -0.38 9.77
C GLU A 107 3.61 -1.13 10.25
N GLY A 108 2.59 -0.38 10.68
CA GLY A 108 1.39 -0.95 11.27
C GLY A 108 0.43 -1.53 10.24
N ILE A 109 0.15 -0.83 9.14
CA ILE A 109 -0.94 -1.19 8.22
C ILE A 109 -0.41 -1.61 6.85
N PHE A 110 0.39 -0.76 6.21
CA PHE A 110 0.77 -0.94 4.82
C PHE A 110 1.64 -2.18 4.62
N ILE A 111 2.69 -2.34 5.44
CA ILE A 111 3.61 -3.48 5.36
C ILE A 111 2.90 -4.82 5.58
N PRO A 112 2.10 -4.99 6.65
CA PRO A 112 1.33 -6.21 6.83
C PRO A 112 0.35 -6.48 5.68
N SER A 113 -0.27 -5.43 5.13
CA SER A 113 -1.27 -5.58 4.06
C SER A 113 -0.66 -6.11 2.76
N TYR A 114 0.45 -5.53 2.26
CA TYR A 114 1.04 -6.03 1.01
C TYR A 114 1.78 -7.37 1.20
N LYS A 115 2.30 -7.67 2.41
CA LYS A 115 2.92 -8.98 2.70
C LYS A 115 1.89 -10.11 2.78
N SER A 116 0.69 -9.82 3.27
CA SER A 116 -0.41 -10.80 3.40
C SER A 116 -1.29 -10.88 2.14
N GLY A 117 -0.99 -10.10 1.08
CA GLY A 117 -1.82 -10.04 -0.12
C GLY A 117 -3.16 -9.32 0.06
N LYS A 118 -3.34 -8.61 1.19
CA LYS A 118 -4.57 -7.86 1.54
C LYS A 118 -4.56 -6.41 1.03
N LEU A 119 -3.71 -6.06 0.06
CA LEU A 119 -3.54 -4.67 -0.41
C LEU A 119 -4.81 -4.11 -1.06
N HIS A 120 -5.52 -4.88 -1.89
CA HIS A 120 -6.78 -4.43 -2.49
C HIS A 120 -7.89 -4.16 -1.46
N MET A 121 -7.93 -4.93 -0.37
CA MET A 121 -8.85 -4.66 0.73
C MET A 121 -8.52 -3.34 1.42
N LEU A 122 -7.23 -3.05 1.64
CA LEU A 122 -6.78 -1.76 2.15
C LEU A 122 -7.22 -0.62 1.20
N GLU A 123 -6.94 -0.73 -0.10
CA GLU A 123 -7.34 0.24 -1.12
C GLU A 123 -8.85 0.54 -1.09
N ASN A 124 -9.68 -0.51 -1.07
CA ASN A 124 -11.14 -0.37 -0.99
C ASN A 124 -11.59 0.35 0.30
N LEU A 125 -10.95 0.06 1.44
CA LEU A 125 -11.27 0.72 2.70
C LEU A 125 -10.85 2.19 2.69
N LEU A 126 -9.69 2.52 2.12
CA LEU A 126 -9.23 3.90 1.95
C LEU A 126 -10.23 4.72 1.12
N GLU A 127 -10.68 4.18 -0.03
CA GLU A 127 -11.69 4.83 -0.89
C GLU A 127 -13.07 4.91 -0.22
N THR A 128 -13.45 3.92 0.58
CA THR A 128 -14.72 3.94 1.31
C THR A 128 -14.74 5.02 2.39
N ILE A 129 -13.60 5.25 3.06
CA ILE A 129 -13.49 6.26 4.13
C ILE A 129 -13.33 7.66 3.54
N ASP A 130 -12.48 7.82 2.52
CA ASP A 130 -12.28 9.08 1.81
C ASP A 130 -12.16 8.82 0.29
N PRO A 131 -13.25 8.98 -0.47
CA PRO A 131 -13.24 8.79 -1.93
C PRO A 131 -12.27 9.71 -2.68
N GLY A 132 -11.86 10.84 -2.07
CA GLY A 132 -10.89 11.77 -2.64
C GLY A 132 -9.44 11.42 -2.35
N LEU A 133 -9.20 10.54 -1.37
CA LEU A 133 -7.89 10.17 -0.83
C LEU A 133 -7.05 11.33 -0.28
N GLU A 134 -7.66 12.50 0.00
CA GLU A 134 -6.96 13.68 0.50
C GLU A 134 -6.41 13.44 1.91
N SER A 135 -7.24 12.89 2.79
CA SER A 135 -6.85 12.55 4.17
C SER A 135 -5.74 11.50 4.20
N TRP A 136 -5.63 10.69 3.14
CA TRP A 136 -4.62 9.65 3.00
C TRP A 136 -3.33 10.14 2.33
N GLY A 137 -3.29 11.36 1.79
CA GLY A 137 -2.22 11.82 0.91
C GLY A 137 -0.81 11.71 1.51
N VAL A 138 -0.62 12.11 2.77
CA VAL A 138 0.68 12.03 3.46
C VAL A 138 1.13 10.58 3.63
N TYR A 139 0.22 9.69 4.00
CA TYR A 139 0.46 8.26 4.20
C TYR A 139 0.77 7.53 2.89
N LEU A 140 0.01 7.83 1.85
CA LEU A 140 0.20 7.26 0.51
C LEU A 140 1.52 7.72 -0.14
N ILE A 141 1.92 8.97 0.08
CA ILE A 141 3.26 9.44 -0.31
C ILE A 141 4.35 8.69 0.46
N ALA A 142 4.19 8.50 1.77
CA ALA A 142 5.14 7.74 2.57
C ALA A 142 5.25 6.28 2.08
N ALA A 143 4.13 5.66 1.68
CA ALA A 143 4.10 4.32 1.12
C ALA A 143 4.84 4.24 -0.21
N CYS A 144 4.63 5.23 -1.11
CA CYS A 144 5.40 5.34 -2.34
C CYS A 144 6.91 5.41 -2.07
N LYS A 145 7.33 6.24 -1.10
CA LYS A 145 8.75 6.38 -0.72
C LYS A 145 9.33 5.08 -0.16
N HIS A 146 8.56 4.39 0.68
CA HIS A 146 8.96 3.09 1.25
C HIS A 146 9.19 2.05 0.16
N LEU A 147 8.25 1.89 -0.77
CA LEU A 147 8.36 0.95 -1.89
C LEU A 147 9.54 1.27 -2.81
N GLN A 148 9.77 2.56 -3.08
CA GLN A 148 10.92 3.00 -3.87
C GLN A 148 12.24 2.66 -3.17
N LYS A 149 12.35 2.85 -1.85
CA LYS A 149 13.55 2.48 -1.07
C LYS A 149 13.79 0.97 -1.05
N LYS A 150 12.73 0.16 -1.08
CA LYS A 150 12.79 -1.32 -1.11
C LYS A 150 12.91 -1.91 -2.51
N ASN A 151 12.88 -1.09 -3.56
CA ASN A 151 12.88 -1.52 -4.96
C ASN A 151 11.65 -2.36 -5.38
N TYR A 152 10.49 -2.18 -4.73
CA TYR A 152 9.25 -2.88 -5.06
C TYR A 152 8.40 -2.10 -6.07
N TYR A 153 8.88 -2.05 -7.32
CA TYR A 153 8.32 -1.17 -8.34
C TYR A 153 6.96 -1.60 -8.90
N HIS A 154 6.65 -2.91 -8.90
CA HIS A 154 5.34 -3.39 -9.33
C HIS A 154 4.23 -2.93 -8.37
N ILE A 155 4.42 -3.14 -7.07
CA ILE A 155 3.50 -2.65 -6.02
C ILE A 155 3.46 -1.11 -6.04
N LEU A 156 4.60 -0.45 -6.29
CA LEU A 156 4.64 1.02 -6.40
C LEU A 156 3.79 1.51 -7.57
N TYR A 157 3.84 0.83 -8.71
CA TYR A 157 3.05 1.19 -9.87
C TYR A 157 1.56 0.99 -9.63
N GLU A 158 1.16 -0.13 -9.03
CA GLU A 158 -0.23 -0.39 -8.63
C GLU A 158 -0.76 0.69 -7.68
N LEU A 159 0.01 1.03 -6.64
CA LEU A 159 -0.33 2.09 -5.70
C LEU A 159 -0.46 3.45 -6.40
N GLN A 160 0.43 3.79 -7.34
CA GLN A 160 0.35 5.05 -8.09
C GLN A 160 -0.88 5.11 -9.00
N GLN A 161 -1.30 3.98 -9.58
CA GLN A 161 -2.55 3.87 -10.35
C GLN A 161 -3.77 4.07 -9.46
N PHE A 162 -3.81 3.39 -8.30
CA PHE A 162 -4.86 3.57 -7.29
C PHE A 162 -4.99 5.04 -6.86
N MET A 163 -3.87 5.69 -6.57
CA MET A 163 -3.80 7.11 -6.22
C MET A 163 -4.18 8.06 -7.37
N LYS A 164 -4.31 7.55 -8.60
CA LYS A 164 -4.46 8.31 -9.85
C LYS A 164 -3.34 9.34 -10.04
N ASP A 165 -2.13 9.04 -9.55
CA ASP A 165 -0.94 9.88 -9.75
C ASP A 165 -0.28 9.51 -11.08
N GLN A 166 -0.83 10.07 -12.16
CA GLN A 166 -0.42 9.78 -13.54
C GLN A 166 1.07 10.09 -13.78
N VAL A 167 1.59 11.16 -13.19
CA VAL A 167 2.99 11.57 -13.42
C VAL A 167 3.95 10.60 -12.75
N ARG A 168 3.69 10.16 -11.51
CA ARG A 168 4.53 9.15 -10.87
C ARG A 168 4.41 7.79 -11.56
N ALA A 169 3.20 7.38 -11.94
CA ALA A 169 2.97 6.14 -12.70
C ALA A 169 3.75 6.11 -14.02
N ALA A 170 3.76 7.23 -14.75
CA ALA A 170 4.57 7.41 -15.95
C ALA A 170 6.07 7.26 -15.66
N MET A 171 6.60 7.90 -14.61
CA MET A 171 8.01 7.77 -14.22
C MET A 171 8.39 6.32 -13.87
N THR A 172 7.52 5.59 -13.18
CA THR A 172 7.73 4.16 -12.88
C THR A 172 7.72 3.31 -14.15
N CYS A 173 6.86 3.62 -15.13
CA CYS A 173 6.86 2.93 -16.43
C CYS A 173 8.15 3.19 -17.22
N ILE A 174 8.71 4.41 -17.19
CA ILE A 174 10.03 4.70 -17.78
C ILE A 174 11.09 3.79 -17.13
N ARG A 175 11.02 3.61 -15.81
CA ARG A 175 11.94 2.72 -15.11
C ARG A 175 11.80 1.26 -15.55
N PHE A 176 10.59 0.74 -15.72
CA PHE A 176 10.38 -0.61 -16.27
C PHE A 176 10.91 -0.78 -17.70
N PHE A 177 10.90 0.29 -18.49
CA PHE A 177 11.51 0.28 -19.82
C PHE A 177 13.03 0.15 -19.72
N THR A 178 13.70 0.95 -18.88
CA THR A 178 15.16 1.03 -18.81
C THR A 178 15.83 0.00 -17.90
N GLU A 179 15.14 -0.54 -16.91
CA GLU A 179 15.75 -1.34 -15.83
C GLU A 179 16.43 -2.62 -16.32
N LYS A 180 17.75 -2.71 -16.16
CA LYS A 180 18.57 -3.90 -16.50
C LYS A 180 18.41 -4.37 -17.96
N ALA A 181 18.05 -3.49 -18.89
CA ALA A 181 18.01 -3.84 -20.31
C ALA A 181 19.44 -4.06 -20.82
N LYS A 182 19.64 -5.17 -21.56
CA LYS A 182 20.96 -5.55 -22.08
C LYS A 182 21.18 -5.32 -23.57
N SER A 183 20.10 -5.10 -24.32
CA SER A 183 20.14 -4.84 -25.76
C SER A 183 18.98 -3.94 -26.19
N TYR A 184 19.08 -3.35 -27.38
CA TYR A 184 17.95 -2.66 -27.99
C TYR A 184 16.82 -3.62 -28.39
N THR A 185 17.12 -4.90 -28.56
CA THR A 185 16.12 -5.98 -28.69
C THR A 185 15.24 -6.11 -27.44
N GLU A 186 15.84 -6.20 -26.24
CA GLU A 186 15.05 -6.22 -24.99
C GLU A 186 14.26 -4.93 -24.78
N LEU A 187 14.84 -3.77 -25.09
CA LEU A 187 14.14 -2.49 -25.01
C LEU A 187 12.92 -2.46 -25.97
N LYS A 188 13.08 -3.03 -27.17
CA LYS A 188 12.00 -3.12 -28.15
C LYS A 188 10.84 -3.98 -27.64
N GLU A 189 11.11 -5.11 -26.99
CA GLU A 189 10.08 -5.95 -26.35
C GLU A 189 9.36 -5.22 -25.20
N ARG A 190 10.09 -4.35 -24.50
CA ARG A 190 9.58 -3.51 -23.41
C ARG A 190 8.89 -2.24 -23.87
N GLN A 191 8.74 -2.01 -25.18
CA GLN A 191 8.11 -0.82 -25.74
C GLN A 191 6.67 -0.59 -25.24
N LYS A 192 5.97 -1.65 -24.82
CA LYS A 192 4.67 -1.54 -24.15
C LYS A 192 4.66 -0.59 -22.95
N TRP A 193 5.78 -0.46 -22.24
CA TRP A 193 5.91 0.47 -21.12
C TRP A 193 5.94 1.93 -21.59
N LEU A 194 6.58 2.23 -22.72
CA LEU A 194 6.57 3.57 -23.31
C LEU A 194 5.18 3.99 -23.80
N LEU A 195 4.39 3.03 -24.31
CA LEU A 195 2.98 3.28 -24.63
C LEU A 195 2.20 3.67 -23.36
N LYS A 196 2.36 2.93 -22.26
CA LYS A 196 1.75 3.27 -20.97
C LYS A 196 2.18 4.65 -20.45
N VAL A 197 3.46 5.02 -20.59
CA VAL A 197 3.95 6.37 -20.24
C VAL A 197 3.13 7.42 -20.99
N LYS A 198 2.99 7.27 -22.31
CA LYS A 198 2.23 8.19 -23.14
C LYS A 198 0.77 8.28 -22.71
N ASP A 199 0.14 7.14 -22.41
CA ASP A 199 -1.26 7.10 -21.98
C ASP A 199 -1.46 7.84 -20.65
N HIS A 200 -0.61 7.58 -19.65
CA HIS A 200 -0.63 8.30 -18.37
C HIS A 200 -0.45 9.82 -18.55
N LEU A 201 0.53 10.25 -19.34
CA LEU A 201 0.79 11.67 -19.57
C LEU A 201 -0.34 12.35 -20.36
N LYS A 202 -0.98 11.66 -21.30
CA LYS A 202 -2.16 12.17 -22.01
C LYS A 202 -3.37 12.31 -21.08
N VAL A 203 -3.64 11.32 -20.23
CA VAL A 203 -4.70 11.41 -19.22
C VAL A 203 -4.44 12.60 -18.28
N TYR A 204 -3.21 12.77 -17.81
CA TYR A 204 -2.82 13.91 -16.99
C TYR A 204 -3.08 15.26 -17.68
N LEU A 205 -2.70 15.42 -18.95
CA LEU A 205 -2.97 16.65 -19.71
C LEU A 205 -4.47 16.93 -19.83
N GLN A 206 -5.28 15.89 -20.11
CA GLN A 206 -6.73 16.04 -20.18
C GLN A 206 -7.32 16.48 -18.83
N GLU A 207 -6.84 15.92 -17.72
CA GLU A 207 -7.25 16.31 -16.37
C GLU A 207 -6.90 17.77 -16.08
N VAL A 208 -5.66 18.19 -16.38
CA VAL A 208 -5.19 19.56 -16.18
C VAL A 208 -6.02 20.55 -17.00
N SER A 209 -6.27 20.28 -18.29
CA SER A 209 -7.09 21.15 -19.15
C SER A 209 -8.53 21.28 -18.64
N ARG A 210 -9.13 20.19 -18.13
CA ARG A 210 -10.52 20.21 -17.60
C ARG A 210 -10.63 20.92 -16.25
N SER A 211 -9.55 20.96 -15.47
CA SER A 211 -9.53 21.59 -14.15
C SER A 211 -9.45 23.12 -14.18
N SER A 212 -9.17 23.72 -15.34
CA SER A 212 -9.07 25.18 -15.53
C SER A 212 -10.39 25.95 -15.29
N GLY A 213 -11.55 25.29 -15.27
CA GLY A 213 -12.86 25.95 -15.21
C GLY A 213 -13.79 25.54 -14.06
N ARG A 214 -13.45 24.51 -13.26
CA ARG A 214 -14.27 24.08 -12.11
C ARG A 214 -13.37 23.81 -10.92
N LYS A 215 -13.74 24.35 -9.75
CA LYS A 215 -13.16 24.03 -8.43
C LYS A 215 -13.39 22.54 -8.11
N LYS A 216 -12.65 21.66 -8.77
CA LYS A 216 -12.54 20.26 -8.36
C LYS A 216 -11.51 20.22 -7.24
N VAL A 217 -11.83 19.53 -6.15
CA VAL A 217 -10.91 19.21 -5.06
C VAL A 217 -9.66 18.62 -5.69
N ALA A 218 -8.61 19.43 -5.76
CA ALA A 218 -7.39 19.06 -6.44
C ALA A 218 -6.53 18.29 -5.44
N CYS A 219 -6.34 16.99 -5.68
CA CYS A 219 -5.47 16.14 -4.88
C CYS A 219 -4.08 16.74 -4.74
N SER A 220 -3.85 17.37 -3.58
CA SER A 220 -2.65 18.15 -3.29
C SER A 220 -1.41 17.27 -3.27
N PHE A 221 -1.60 15.99 -2.91
CA PHE A 221 -0.55 15.00 -2.80
C PHE A 221 -0.07 14.44 -4.15
N ARG A 222 -0.84 14.59 -5.23
CA ARG A 222 -0.44 14.07 -6.56
C ARG A 222 0.68 14.91 -7.14
N LYS A 223 1.63 14.27 -7.82
CA LYS A 223 2.74 14.97 -8.46
C LYS A 223 2.21 15.84 -9.60
N LYS A 224 2.48 17.14 -9.52
CA LYS A 224 2.16 18.11 -10.56
C LYS A 224 3.37 18.33 -11.48
N MET A 225 3.06 18.60 -12.73
CA MET A 225 3.98 19.00 -13.78
C MET A 225 3.28 19.98 -14.71
N SER A 226 4.03 20.95 -15.27
CA SER A 226 3.46 21.94 -16.18
C SER A 226 3.03 21.27 -17.49
N ALA A 227 1.97 21.77 -18.12
CA ALA A 227 1.54 21.27 -19.44
C ALA A 227 2.66 21.25 -20.50
N PRO A 228 3.51 22.31 -20.66
CA PRO A 228 4.59 22.26 -21.64
C PRO A 228 5.66 21.21 -21.28
N ASP A 229 5.96 21.00 -20.00
CA ASP A 229 6.88 19.94 -19.59
C ASP A 229 6.31 18.56 -19.90
N VAL A 230 5.01 18.33 -19.67
CA VAL A 230 4.35 17.06 -20.04
C VAL A 230 4.44 16.81 -21.53
N SER A 231 4.14 17.81 -22.37
CA SER A 231 4.28 17.70 -23.82
C SER A 231 5.72 17.37 -24.23
N ARG A 232 6.73 17.99 -23.60
CA ARG A 232 8.14 17.66 -23.84
C ARG A 232 8.47 16.21 -23.48
N HIS A 233 7.94 15.70 -22.37
CA HIS A 233 8.13 14.29 -21.97
C HIS A 233 7.46 13.34 -22.97
N ILE A 234 6.26 13.65 -23.45
CA ILE A 234 5.58 12.86 -24.50
C ILE A 234 6.45 12.80 -25.77
N ASN A 235 6.96 13.94 -26.24
CA ASN A 235 7.81 13.99 -27.42
C ASN A 235 9.10 13.18 -27.24
N THR A 236 9.70 13.23 -26.04
CA THR A 236 10.91 12.43 -25.71
C THR A 236 10.62 10.94 -25.72
N VAL A 237 9.45 10.53 -25.22
CA VAL A 237 8.99 9.13 -25.24
C VAL A 237 8.78 8.65 -26.68
N GLU A 238 8.15 9.46 -27.52
CA GLU A 238 7.93 9.15 -28.93
C GLU A 238 9.26 9.05 -29.69
N LEU A 239 10.19 9.98 -29.46
CA LEU A 239 11.53 9.90 -30.03
C LEU A 239 12.27 8.64 -29.56
N GLN A 240 12.23 8.32 -28.26
CA GLN A 240 12.85 7.10 -27.75
C GLN A 240 12.24 5.83 -28.39
N MET A 241 10.94 5.81 -28.66
CA MET A 241 10.30 4.70 -29.36
C MET A 241 10.85 4.51 -30.77
N GLU A 242 11.10 5.59 -31.52
CA GLU A 242 11.69 5.53 -32.86
C GLU A 242 13.18 5.17 -32.83
N VAL A 243 13.94 5.76 -31.91
CA VAL A 243 15.36 5.41 -31.67
C VAL A 243 15.50 3.93 -31.35
N THR A 244 14.66 3.40 -30.46
CA THR A 244 14.69 1.97 -30.09
C THR A 244 14.36 1.08 -31.28
N LYS A 245 13.39 1.47 -32.13
CA LYS A 245 13.06 0.75 -33.37
C LYS A 245 14.23 0.74 -34.34
N PHE A 246 14.90 1.87 -34.52
CA PHE A 246 16.05 2.01 -35.42
C PHE A 246 17.23 1.16 -34.95
N LEU A 247 17.66 1.34 -33.69
CA LEU A 247 18.83 0.66 -33.14
C LEU A 247 18.61 -0.86 -33.03
N HIS A 248 17.39 -1.31 -32.77
CA HIS A 248 17.04 -2.74 -32.86
C HIS A 248 17.23 -3.32 -34.27
N ARG A 249 16.90 -2.56 -35.34
CA ARG A 249 17.16 -3.01 -36.71
C ARG A 249 18.64 -3.08 -37.01
N CYS A 250 19.42 -2.10 -36.56
CA CYS A 250 20.87 -2.08 -36.69
C CYS A 250 21.55 -3.26 -35.96
N GLU A 251 21.11 -3.58 -34.73
CA GLU A 251 21.56 -4.77 -34.00
C GLU A 251 21.27 -6.06 -34.78
N LYS A 252 20.04 -6.20 -35.31
CA LYS A 252 19.66 -7.38 -36.10
C LYS A 252 20.47 -7.55 -37.38
N SER A 253 20.88 -6.44 -38.00
CA SER A 253 21.71 -6.44 -39.20
C SER A 253 23.20 -6.64 -38.90
N GLY A 254 23.60 -6.80 -37.64
CA GLY A 254 25.00 -6.98 -37.23
C GLY A 254 25.86 -5.72 -37.32
N SER A 255 25.25 -4.54 -37.52
CA SER A 255 25.98 -3.28 -37.69
C SER A 255 26.39 -2.62 -36.37
N LEU A 256 25.98 -3.18 -35.23
CA LEU A 256 26.28 -2.68 -33.90
C LEU A 256 26.92 -3.80 -33.06
N SER A 257 28.11 -3.53 -32.54
CA SER A 257 28.75 -4.39 -31.52
C SER A 257 27.95 -4.33 -30.21
N VAL A 258 27.85 -5.47 -29.52
CA VAL A 258 27.28 -5.60 -28.18
C VAL A 258 28.16 -4.79 -27.22
N GLY A 259 27.74 -3.57 -26.89
CA GLY A 259 28.54 -2.61 -26.14
C GLY A 259 27.82 -2.09 -24.90
N ASP A 260 28.57 -2.13 -23.78
CA ASP A 260 28.40 -1.63 -22.42
C ASP A 260 27.01 -1.50 -21.80
N LEU A 261 26.86 -2.16 -20.65
CA LEU A 261 25.71 -2.04 -19.77
C LEU A 261 25.87 -0.81 -18.86
N PRO A 262 24.81 -0.02 -18.63
CA PRO A 262 23.45 -0.19 -19.13
C PRO A 262 23.25 0.39 -20.55
N VAL A 263 22.29 -0.16 -21.29
CA VAL A 263 21.98 0.29 -22.67
C VAL A 263 21.63 1.79 -22.68
N PRO A 264 22.30 2.60 -23.51
CA PRO A 264 22.05 4.04 -23.58
C PRO A 264 20.60 4.36 -24.01
N THR A 265 19.96 5.32 -23.33
CA THR A 265 18.62 5.80 -23.68
C THR A 265 18.50 7.31 -23.49
N LEU A 266 17.52 7.93 -24.13
CA LEU A 266 17.23 9.36 -23.97
C LEU A 266 16.73 9.74 -22.56
N PHE A 267 16.40 8.75 -21.72
CA PHE A 267 16.03 8.95 -20.31
C PHE A 267 17.23 8.95 -19.37
N GLY A 268 18.43 8.67 -19.88
CA GLY A 268 19.68 8.66 -19.12
C GLY A 268 20.27 10.03 -18.85
N ASN A 269 21.49 10.04 -18.31
CA ASN A 269 22.29 11.25 -18.14
C ASN A 269 22.73 11.83 -19.51
N ASN A 270 23.36 13.01 -19.51
CA ASN A 270 23.80 13.66 -20.75
C ASN A 270 24.77 12.79 -21.56
N GLN A 271 25.62 12.00 -20.89
CA GLN A 271 26.54 11.07 -21.54
C GLN A 271 25.79 9.99 -22.33
N MET A 272 24.79 9.34 -21.73
CA MET A 272 23.95 8.36 -22.42
C MET A 272 23.20 8.97 -23.61
N LYS A 273 22.74 10.23 -23.49
CA LYS A 273 22.08 10.93 -24.61
C LYS A 273 23.03 11.16 -25.78
N ILE A 274 24.28 11.53 -25.49
CA ILE A 274 25.32 11.69 -26.51
C ILE A 274 25.62 10.34 -27.18
N GLU A 275 25.75 9.27 -26.41
CA GLU A 275 25.97 7.91 -26.94
C GLU A 275 24.83 7.44 -27.84
N VAL A 276 23.58 7.73 -27.47
CA VAL A 276 22.42 7.46 -28.35
C VAL A 276 22.53 8.27 -29.64
N ALA A 277 22.86 9.56 -29.57
CA ALA A 277 23.03 10.39 -30.75
C ALA A 277 24.14 9.86 -31.67
N CYS A 278 25.30 9.48 -31.11
CA CYS A 278 26.40 8.87 -31.87
C CYS A 278 26.05 7.53 -32.52
N LYS A 279 25.15 6.73 -31.93
CA LYS A 279 24.69 5.46 -32.52
C LYS A 279 23.62 5.64 -33.61
N VAL A 280 22.99 6.81 -33.70
CA VAL A 280 21.92 7.11 -34.66
C VAL A 280 22.43 7.92 -35.86
N MET A 281 23.57 8.62 -35.72
CA MET A 281 24.32 9.24 -36.82
C MET A 281 25.11 8.20 -37.62
#